data_AF-B9MQ37-F1
#
_entry.id   AF-B9MQ37-F1
#
_cell.length_a   1.000
_cell.length_b   1.000
_cell.length_c   1.000
_cell.angle_alpha   90.00
_cell.angle_beta   90.00
_cell.angle_gamma   90.00
#
_symmetry.space_group_name_H-M   'P 1'
#
loop_
_entity.id
_entity.type
_entity.pdbx_description
1 polymer ?
#
loop_
_entity_poly.entity_id
_entity_poly.type
_entity_poly.pdbx_seq_one_letter_code
_entity_poly.pdbx_strand_id
1 'polypeptide(L)'
;MKKHISVFIIILAVIFCFVAVASSPTNYKTMYEKLLKDYNSLKTQYDKLKKENANLQAKVNEFSKKAATSTVYEYQRDIILNGATLKYKVPFINYKGMRFVHLDSILYCFYNKNIAPWKIDDNKKALVIGPNLTPNGGIFLTDLPLSDYYSIDFNPVSNSNEVTILGATKGKNTVWRAYNTQWWDENDSKRYTFVQYKLNGDYKKLNLTLGLDDDTDVGGSGVFKIYLDGEKRYESPIAKGEKPKNVSLEVVGENTLKIEFYINKHYRDLQAFPVVVDAVLYK
;
A
#
# COMPACT_ATOMS: atom_id res chain seq x y z
N MET A 1 -28.86 92.32 6.34
CA MET A 1 -29.30 92.46 7.75
C MET A 1 -29.72 91.17 8.47
N LYS A 2 -30.00 90.03 7.81
CA LYS A 2 -30.41 88.78 8.51
C LYS A 2 -29.27 87.90 9.07
N LYS A 3 -28.04 87.98 8.55
CA LYS A 3 -26.92 87.12 9.00
C LYS A 3 -26.28 87.54 10.33
N HIS A 4 -26.34 88.82 10.71
CA HIS A 4 -25.75 89.31 11.96
C HIS A 4 -26.60 89.01 13.20
N ILE A 5 -27.92 88.89 13.05
CA ILE A 5 -28.84 88.57 14.16
C ILE A 5 -28.67 87.11 14.62
N SER A 6 -28.39 86.18 13.69
CA SER A 6 -28.24 84.75 14.01
C SER A 6 -26.95 84.43 14.79
N VAL A 7 -25.86 85.15 14.51
CA VAL A 7 -24.59 84.97 15.24
C VAL A 7 -24.70 85.58 16.65
N PHE A 8 -25.42 86.69 16.78
CA PHE A 8 -25.63 87.36 18.07
C PHE A 8 -26.46 86.50 19.04
N ILE A 9 -27.48 85.79 18.54
CA ILE A 9 -28.31 84.88 19.35
C ILE A 9 -27.52 83.65 19.83
N ILE A 10 -26.63 83.10 18.99
CA ILE A 10 -25.78 81.96 19.36
C ILE A 10 -24.74 82.38 20.41
N ILE A 11 -24.14 83.57 20.27
CA ILE A 11 -23.20 84.11 21.26
C ILE A 11 -23.91 84.41 22.58
N LEU A 12 -25.13 84.96 22.54
CA LEU A 12 -25.93 85.21 23.75
C LEU A 12 -26.32 83.90 24.46
N ALA A 13 -26.64 82.84 23.73
CA ALA A 13 -26.95 81.52 24.29
C ALA A 13 -25.74 80.86 24.95
N VAL A 14 -24.54 81.01 24.36
CA VAL A 14 -23.29 80.53 24.98
C VAL A 14 -22.98 81.32 26.25
N ILE A 15 -23.19 82.64 26.26
CA ILE A 15 -22.98 83.48 27.46
C ILE A 15 -24.01 83.16 28.56
N PHE A 16 -25.28 82.90 28.22
CA PHE A 16 -26.30 82.50 29.19
C PHE A 16 -26.03 81.11 29.81
N CYS A 17 -25.44 80.19 29.05
CA CYS A 17 -24.95 78.91 29.58
C CYS A 17 -23.78 79.09 30.56
N PHE A 18 -22.95 80.13 30.44
CA PHE A 18 -21.90 80.42 31.41
C PHE A 18 -22.41 81.11 32.69
N VAL A 19 -23.45 81.93 32.60
CA VAL A 19 -24.01 82.64 33.78
C VAL A 19 -24.90 81.71 34.63
N ALA A 20 -25.56 80.71 34.04
CA ALA A 20 -26.34 79.72 34.79
C ALA A 20 -25.50 78.68 35.56
N VAL A 21 -24.19 78.61 35.30
CA VAL A 21 -23.26 77.69 36.00
C VAL A 21 -22.61 78.36 37.23
N ALA A 22 -22.97 79.62 37.55
CA ALA A 22 -22.49 80.33 38.73
C ALA A 22 -23.17 79.92 40.05
N SER A 23 -23.95 78.83 40.07
CA SER A 23 -24.57 78.28 41.28
C SER A 23 -24.20 76.80 41.50
N SER A 24 -22.91 76.48 41.54
CA SER A 24 -22.35 75.39 42.36
C SER A 24 -20.85 75.62 42.54
N PRO A 25 -20.22 75.29 43.68
CA PRO A 25 -18.78 75.39 43.83
C PRO A 25 -18.13 74.20 43.11
N THR A 26 -18.20 74.18 41.78
CA THR A 26 -17.52 73.16 40.98
C THR A 26 -16.02 73.47 40.98
N ASN A 27 -15.23 72.61 41.63
CA ASN A 27 -13.78 72.77 41.70
C ASN A 27 -13.16 72.40 40.33
N TYR A 28 -13.15 73.34 39.40
CA TYR A 28 -12.64 73.18 38.03
C TYR A 28 -11.21 72.63 37.98
N LYS A 29 -10.38 72.98 38.98
CA LYS A 29 -9.02 72.44 39.11
C LYS A 29 -9.03 70.92 39.29
N THR A 30 -9.88 70.41 40.19
CA THR A 30 -10.02 68.97 40.42
C THR A 30 -10.59 68.24 39.20
N MET A 31 -11.52 68.85 38.47
CA MET A 31 -12.04 68.27 37.21
C MET A 31 -10.96 68.20 36.13
N TYR A 32 -10.14 69.25 35.98
CA TYR A 32 -9.03 69.28 35.03
C TYR A 32 -7.96 68.24 35.37
N GLU A 33 -7.56 68.15 36.64
CA GLU A 33 -6.58 67.17 37.12
C GLU A 33 -7.07 65.73 36.87
N LYS A 34 -8.36 65.45 37.10
CA LYS A 34 -8.97 64.15 36.79
C LYS A 34 -8.96 63.87 35.29
N LEU A 35 -9.38 64.84 34.46
CA LEU A 35 -9.40 64.69 33.01
C LEU A 35 -8.00 64.44 32.43
N LEU A 36 -6.99 65.13 32.94
CA LEU A 36 -5.60 64.95 32.54
C LEU A 36 -5.08 63.56 32.92
N LYS A 37 -5.42 63.07 34.11
CA LYS A 37 -5.11 61.71 34.56
C LYS A 37 -5.77 60.65 33.68
N ASP A 38 -7.06 60.83 33.38
CA ASP A 38 -7.83 59.90 32.54
C ASP A 38 -7.27 59.89 31.10
N TYR A 39 -6.92 61.05 30.55
CA TYR A 39 -6.26 61.18 29.25
C TYR A 39 -4.91 60.45 29.21
N ASN A 40 -4.04 60.66 30.20
CA ASN A 40 -2.72 60.01 30.24
C ASN A 40 -2.85 58.49 30.41
N SER A 41 -3.83 58.01 31.19
CA SER A 41 -4.14 56.59 31.32
C SER A 41 -4.63 56.00 30.00
N LEU A 42 -5.58 56.66 29.34
CA LEU A 42 -6.12 56.23 28.06
C LEU A 42 -5.04 56.21 26.97
N LYS A 43 -4.15 57.21 26.96
CA LYS A 43 -3.02 57.29 26.04
C LYS A 43 -2.05 56.12 26.23
N THR A 44 -1.73 55.79 27.48
CA THR A 44 -0.88 54.64 27.83
C THR A 44 -1.51 53.33 27.36
N GLN A 45 -2.81 53.15 27.58
CA GLN A 45 -3.54 51.97 27.12
C GLN A 45 -3.56 51.88 25.60
N TYR A 46 -3.84 52.98 24.91
CA TYR A 46 -3.82 53.05 23.45
C TYR A 46 -2.47 52.65 22.87
N ASP A 47 -1.36 53.17 23.42
CA ASP A 47 -0.02 52.84 22.94
C ASP A 47 0.33 51.36 23.19
N LYS A 48 -0.14 50.78 24.31
CA LYS A 48 -0.02 49.34 24.59
C LYS A 48 -0.81 48.50 23.58
N LEU A 49 -2.10 48.80 23.36
CA LEU A 49 -2.94 48.09 22.39
C LEU A 49 -2.37 48.20 20.97
N LYS A 50 -1.82 49.37 20.60
CA LYS A 50 -1.20 49.58 19.29
C LYS A 50 0.00 48.64 19.09
N LYS A 51 0.83 48.46 20.12
CA LYS A 51 1.97 47.54 20.09
C LYS A 51 1.54 46.07 20.05
N GLU A 52 0.50 45.70 20.81
CA GLU A 52 -0.06 44.35 20.79
C GLU A 52 -0.67 44.01 19.42
N ASN A 53 -1.42 44.93 18.82
CA ASN A 53 -2.00 44.75 17.49
C ASN A 53 -0.90 44.56 16.41
N ALA A 54 0.17 45.35 16.47
CA ALA A 54 1.32 45.19 15.57
C ALA A 54 1.99 43.80 15.73
N ASN A 55 2.12 43.31 16.96
CA ASN A 55 2.66 41.97 17.24
C ASN A 55 1.74 40.86 16.70
N LEU A 56 0.42 40.98 16.93
CA LEU A 56 -0.56 40.03 16.41
C LEU A 56 -0.53 39.98 14.88
N GLN A 57 -0.46 41.13 14.20
CA GLN A 57 -0.33 41.18 12.74
C GLN A 57 0.96 40.51 12.25
N ALA A 58 2.09 40.70 12.94
CA ALA A 58 3.34 40.02 12.61
C ALA A 58 3.23 38.49 12.75
N LYS A 59 2.61 37.99 13.84
CA LYS A 59 2.36 36.56 14.05
C LYS A 59 1.43 35.98 12.99
N VAL A 60 0.35 36.69 12.63
CA VAL A 60 -0.57 36.26 11.57
C VAL A 60 0.16 36.14 10.23
N ASN A 61 1.02 37.11 9.89
CA ASN A 61 1.82 37.06 8.68
C ASN A 61 2.84 35.90 8.69
N GLU A 62 3.47 35.63 9.84
CA GLU A 62 4.38 34.49 10.00
C GLU A 62 3.66 33.16 9.82
N PHE A 63 2.51 32.98 10.49
CA PHE A 63 1.69 31.77 10.36
C PHE A 63 1.15 31.59 8.94
N SER A 64 0.74 32.68 8.28
CA SER A 64 0.27 32.64 6.89
C SER A 64 1.40 32.21 5.94
N LYS A 65 2.63 32.70 6.14
CA LYS A 65 3.81 32.24 5.37
C LYS A 65 4.12 30.76 5.62
N LYS A 66 4.06 30.30 6.88
CA LYS A 66 4.25 28.88 7.25
C LYS A 66 3.16 27.98 6.63
N ALA A 67 1.91 28.45 6.59
CA ALA A 67 0.80 27.76 5.94
C ALA A 67 0.97 27.70 4.42
N ALA A 68 1.41 28.78 3.77
CA ALA A 68 1.70 28.78 2.33
C ALA A 68 2.86 27.85 1.94
N THR A 69 3.79 27.59 2.86
CA THR A 69 4.86 26.58 2.69
C THR A 69 4.49 25.19 3.20
N SER A 70 3.26 24.97 3.67
CA SER A 70 2.87 23.66 4.21
C SER A 70 2.83 22.64 3.08
N THR A 71 3.69 21.65 3.21
CA THR A 71 3.92 20.51 2.30
C THR A 71 2.80 19.46 2.36
N VAL A 72 1.63 19.85 2.87
CA VAL A 72 0.44 19.00 2.97
C VAL A 72 -0.47 19.29 1.79
N TYR A 73 -0.61 18.35 0.87
CA TYR A 73 -1.62 18.45 -0.17
C TYR A 73 -2.34 17.12 -0.36
N GLU A 74 -3.63 17.22 -0.62
CA GLU A 74 -4.50 16.08 -0.85
C GLU A 74 -4.66 15.83 -2.34
N TYR A 75 -4.71 14.56 -2.72
CA TYR A 75 -4.97 14.16 -4.09
C TYR A 75 -5.67 12.79 -4.11
N GLN A 76 -6.42 12.54 -5.18
CA GLN A 76 -7.14 11.30 -5.36
C GLN A 76 -6.46 10.42 -6.41
N ARG A 77 -6.51 9.11 -6.19
CA ARG A 77 -6.02 8.08 -7.11
C ARG A 77 -7.16 7.13 -7.46
N ASP A 78 -7.15 6.62 -8.69
CA ASP A 78 -8.14 5.62 -9.12
C ASP A 78 -7.91 4.30 -8.38
N ILE A 79 -8.96 3.49 -8.24
CA ILE A 79 -8.84 2.10 -7.77
C ILE A 79 -8.94 1.20 -8.99
N ILE A 80 -7.91 0.39 -9.22
CA ILE A 80 -7.94 -0.67 -10.21
C ILE A 80 -8.03 -1.99 -9.47
N LEU A 81 -9.21 -2.60 -9.47
CA LEU A 81 -9.47 -3.90 -8.87
C LEU A 81 -9.48 -4.97 -9.96
N ASN A 82 -8.55 -5.92 -9.91
CA ASN A 82 -8.44 -7.02 -10.88
C ASN A 82 -8.40 -6.54 -12.34
N GLY A 83 -7.82 -5.37 -12.60
CA GLY A 83 -7.72 -4.76 -13.93
C GLY A 83 -8.91 -3.85 -14.32
N ALA A 84 -10.00 -3.85 -13.55
CA ALA A 84 -11.13 -2.95 -13.76
C ALA A 84 -10.97 -1.66 -12.94
N THR A 85 -11.16 -0.51 -13.57
CA THR A 85 -11.18 0.78 -12.86
C THR A 85 -12.52 0.96 -12.17
N LEU A 86 -12.52 1.13 -10.86
CA LEU A 86 -13.72 1.37 -10.08
C LEU A 86 -14.14 2.85 -10.15
N LYS A 87 -15.42 3.11 -9.88
CA LYS A 87 -15.98 4.46 -9.81
C LYS A 87 -15.43 5.27 -8.62
N TYR A 88 -15.06 4.58 -7.54
CA TYR A 88 -14.57 5.20 -6.31
C TYR A 88 -13.06 5.48 -6.41
N LYS A 89 -12.63 6.59 -5.82
CA LYS A 89 -11.23 7.01 -5.75
C LYS A 89 -10.74 6.99 -4.30
N VAL A 90 -9.43 6.80 -4.13
CA VAL A 90 -8.77 6.79 -2.81
C VAL A 90 -8.13 8.14 -2.55
N PRO A 91 -8.44 8.80 -1.41
CA PRO A 91 -7.75 10.01 -1.00
C PRO A 91 -6.37 9.70 -0.42
N PHE A 92 -5.38 10.46 -0.87
CA PHE A 92 -4.01 10.46 -0.34
C PHE A 92 -3.65 11.84 0.18
N ILE A 93 -2.87 11.85 1.25
CA ILE A 93 -2.24 13.03 1.82
C ILE A 93 -0.75 12.91 1.54
N ASN A 94 -0.16 13.85 0.81
CA ASN A 94 1.29 14.01 0.81
C ASN A 94 1.66 14.90 1.99
N TYR A 95 2.62 14.49 2.82
CA TYR A 95 3.21 15.35 3.82
C TYR A 95 4.71 15.14 3.83
N LYS A 96 5.47 16.20 3.53
CA LYS A 96 6.95 16.18 3.46
C LYS A 96 7.49 15.05 2.56
N GLY A 97 6.82 14.77 1.44
CA GLY A 97 7.22 13.72 0.49
C GLY A 97 6.79 12.30 0.87
N MET A 98 6.25 12.11 2.07
CA MET A 98 5.65 10.85 2.48
C MET A 98 4.17 10.82 2.09
N ARG A 99 3.71 9.66 1.63
CA ARG A 99 2.32 9.44 1.22
C ARG A 99 1.57 8.71 2.33
N PHE A 100 0.47 9.30 2.75
CA PHE A 100 -0.46 8.73 3.69
C PHE A 100 -1.77 8.45 2.98
N VAL A 101 -2.40 7.34 3.32
CA VAL A 101 -3.74 6.98 2.86
C VAL A 101 -4.65 6.94 4.08
N HIS A 102 -5.91 7.32 3.92
CA HIS A 102 -6.84 7.26 5.05
C HIS A 102 -6.99 5.80 5.50
N LEU A 103 -6.87 5.55 6.81
CA LEU A 103 -6.87 4.19 7.36
C LEU A 103 -8.17 3.45 7.00
N ASP A 104 -9.32 4.13 7.04
CA ASP A 104 -10.61 3.56 6.63
C ASP A 104 -10.65 3.18 5.14
N SER A 105 -9.86 3.84 4.27
CA SER A 105 -9.78 3.51 2.84
C SER A 105 -9.00 2.22 2.56
N ILE A 106 -8.19 1.75 3.52
CA ILE A 106 -7.36 0.54 3.38
C ILE A 106 -7.72 -0.55 4.39
N LEU A 107 -8.59 -0.29 5.36
CA LEU A 107 -8.95 -1.24 6.42
C LEU A 107 -9.44 -2.57 5.85
N TYR A 108 -10.29 -2.53 4.82
CA TYR A 108 -10.76 -3.72 4.10
C TYR A 108 -9.63 -4.50 3.41
N CYS A 109 -8.57 -3.80 2.99
CA CYS A 109 -7.36 -4.37 2.40
C CYS A 109 -6.37 -4.93 3.43
N PHE A 110 -6.61 -4.82 4.73
CA PHE A 110 -5.73 -5.37 5.78
C PHE A 110 -6.45 -6.34 6.72
N TYR A 111 -7.77 -6.24 6.89
CA TYR A 111 -8.53 -7.06 7.84
C TYR A 111 -8.92 -8.45 7.33
N ASN A 112 -8.94 -8.67 6.01
CA ASN A 112 -9.36 -9.94 5.44
C ASN A 112 -8.13 -10.80 5.12
N LYS A 113 -7.82 -11.88 5.83
CA LYS A 113 -6.57 -12.68 5.64
C LYS A 113 -6.32 -13.23 4.22
N ASN A 114 -7.23 -12.99 3.27
CA ASN A 114 -7.16 -13.34 1.84
C ASN A 114 -7.02 -12.11 0.90
N ILE A 115 -6.33 -11.03 1.31
CA ILE A 115 -6.18 -9.86 0.41
C ILE A 115 -5.23 -10.20 -0.72
N ALA A 116 -5.73 -10.06 -1.96
CA ALA A 116 -4.90 -10.04 -3.15
C ALA A 116 -3.81 -8.95 -3.01
N PRO A 117 -2.59 -9.15 -3.53
CA PRO A 117 -1.53 -8.15 -3.43
C PRO A 117 -2.01 -6.75 -3.87
N TRP A 118 -1.41 -5.69 -3.33
CA TRP A 118 -1.70 -4.30 -3.71
C TRP A 118 -0.41 -3.50 -3.97
N LYS A 119 -0.46 -2.50 -4.85
CA LYS A 119 0.62 -1.51 -5.04
C LYS A 119 0.07 -0.15 -5.44
N ILE A 120 0.84 0.90 -5.21
CA ILE A 120 0.57 2.23 -5.78
C ILE A 120 1.36 2.35 -7.10
N ASP A 121 0.66 2.55 -8.21
CA ASP A 121 1.25 2.78 -9.53
C ASP A 121 1.19 4.29 -9.85
N ASP A 122 2.33 4.97 -9.69
CA ASP A 122 2.40 6.42 -9.88
C ASP A 122 2.24 6.86 -11.34
N ASN A 123 2.63 6.01 -12.30
CA ASN A 123 2.47 6.28 -13.72
C ASN A 123 0.98 6.26 -14.10
N LYS A 124 0.25 5.26 -13.62
CA LYS A 124 -1.20 5.13 -13.83
C LYS A 124 -2.04 6.02 -12.91
N LYS A 125 -1.41 6.65 -11.90
CA LYS A 125 -2.11 7.41 -10.86
C LYS A 125 -3.21 6.57 -10.19
N ALA A 126 -2.91 5.33 -9.84
CA ALA A 126 -3.88 4.38 -9.29
C ALA A 126 -3.34 3.56 -8.10
N LEU A 127 -4.23 3.22 -7.17
CA LEU A 127 -4.05 2.10 -6.25
C LEU A 127 -4.53 0.84 -6.97
N VAL A 128 -3.61 -0.09 -7.22
CA VAL A 128 -3.90 -1.35 -7.90
C VAL A 128 -4.06 -2.43 -6.83
N ILE A 129 -5.15 -3.17 -6.89
CA ILE A 129 -5.48 -4.27 -5.96
C ILE A 129 -5.89 -5.46 -6.82
N GLY A 130 -5.34 -6.63 -6.56
CA GLY A 130 -5.76 -7.85 -7.27
C GLY A 130 -4.64 -8.83 -7.56
N PRO A 131 -4.99 -10.05 -8.01
CA PRO A 131 -4.06 -11.15 -8.23
C PRO A 131 -3.02 -10.84 -9.32
N ASN A 132 -3.26 -9.81 -10.14
CA ASN A 132 -2.35 -9.34 -11.19
C ASN A 132 -1.13 -8.55 -10.68
N LEU A 133 -0.83 -8.60 -9.39
CA LEU A 133 0.36 -7.96 -8.82
C LEU A 133 1.51 -8.95 -8.69
N THR A 134 1.66 -9.77 -9.74
CA THR A 134 2.82 -10.60 -10.12
C THR A 134 4.14 -9.83 -9.89
N PRO A 135 5.34 -10.42 -9.60
CA PRO A 135 6.58 -9.73 -9.97
C PRO A 135 6.44 -9.26 -11.43
N ASN A 136 6.59 -7.95 -11.69
CA ASN A 136 6.52 -7.34 -13.02
C ASN A 136 5.34 -7.77 -13.92
N GLY A 137 4.14 -7.97 -13.36
CA GLY A 137 2.92 -8.21 -14.16
C GLY A 137 2.68 -9.67 -14.62
N GLY A 138 3.35 -10.64 -13.98
CA GLY A 138 3.01 -12.06 -14.14
C GLY A 138 1.80 -12.53 -13.32
N ILE A 139 1.45 -13.81 -13.42
CA ILE A 139 0.44 -14.56 -12.62
C ILE A 139 1.15 -15.74 -11.96
N PHE A 140 0.92 -16.00 -10.65
CA PHE A 140 1.48 -17.18 -10.03
C PHE A 140 0.81 -18.44 -10.58
N LEU A 141 1.59 -19.49 -10.80
CA LEU A 141 1.07 -20.76 -11.26
C LEU A 141 0.06 -21.35 -10.26
N THR A 142 0.25 -21.10 -8.97
CA THR A 142 -0.68 -21.52 -7.89
C THR A 142 -2.01 -20.78 -7.88
N ASP A 143 -2.12 -19.68 -8.63
CA ASP A 143 -3.39 -18.96 -8.81
C ASP A 143 -4.19 -19.53 -10.01
N LEU A 144 -3.61 -20.46 -10.79
CA LEU A 144 -4.32 -21.24 -11.81
C LEU A 144 -4.81 -22.57 -11.22
N PRO A 145 -6.01 -23.03 -11.58
CA PRO A 145 -6.45 -24.36 -11.20
C PRO A 145 -5.60 -25.43 -11.91
N LEU A 146 -5.33 -26.53 -11.19
CA LEU A 146 -4.82 -27.73 -11.83
C LEU A 146 -5.85 -28.26 -12.81
N SER A 147 -5.39 -28.52 -14.03
CA SER A 147 -6.19 -29.14 -15.09
C SER A 147 -6.18 -30.67 -15.02
N ASP A 148 -5.10 -31.23 -14.49
CA ASP A 148 -4.90 -32.66 -14.24
C ASP A 148 -3.74 -32.85 -13.26
N TYR A 149 -3.68 -33.99 -12.59
CA TYR A 149 -2.56 -34.37 -11.73
C TYR A 149 -2.57 -35.88 -11.44
N TYR A 150 -1.40 -36.41 -11.13
CA TYR A 150 -1.25 -37.73 -10.52
C TYR A 150 -0.24 -37.66 -9.39
N SER A 151 -0.64 -38.12 -8.21
CA SER A 151 0.15 -38.11 -6.98
C SER A 151 -0.29 -39.28 -6.11
N ILE A 152 0.65 -39.89 -5.37
CA ILE A 152 0.40 -41.13 -4.64
C ILE A 152 -0.27 -40.83 -3.29
N ASP A 153 -1.49 -41.32 -3.07
CA ASP A 153 -2.24 -41.22 -1.81
C ASP A 153 -2.25 -39.81 -1.18
N PHE A 154 -2.17 -38.79 -2.03
CA PHE A 154 -1.99 -37.40 -1.64
C PHE A 154 -2.42 -36.50 -2.79
N ASN A 155 -3.35 -35.59 -2.56
CA ASN A 155 -3.68 -34.56 -3.56
C ASN A 155 -2.61 -33.46 -3.51
N PRO A 156 -2.17 -32.91 -4.67
CA PRO A 156 -1.29 -31.76 -4.68
C PRO A 156 -1.86 -30.61 -3.84
N VAL A 157 -1.01 -30.00 -3.02
CA VAL A 157 -1.37 -28.86 -2.18
C VAL A 157 -0.70 -27.63 -2.77
N SER A 158 -1.48 -26.57 -2.97
CA SER A 158 -0.97 -25.28 -3.41
C SER A 158 -0.99 -24.27 -2.27
N ASN A 159 0.03 -23.40 -2.23
CA ASN A 159 0.26 -22.39 -1.20
C ASN A 159 0.30 -22.99 0.22
N SER A 160 0.94 -24.15 0.39
CA SER A 160 1.13 -24.76 1.72
C SER A 160 2.05 -23.88 2.57
N ASN A 161 1.69 -23.68 3.84
CA ASN A 161 2.55 -22.94 4.79
C ASN A 161 3.65 -23.81 5.40
N GLU A 162 3.64 -25.11 5.14
CA GLU A 162 4.52 -26.10 5.76
C GLU A 162 5.71 -26.44 4.87
N VAL A 163 5.68 -26.02 3.60
CA VAL A 163 6.75 -26.33 2.65
C VAL A 163 8.03 -25.61 3.02
N THR A 164 9.10 -26.39 3.21
CA THR A 164 10.44 -25.90 3.51
C THR A 164 11.47 -26.54 2.58
N ILE A 165 12.42 -25.74 2.10
CA ILE A 165 13.56 -26.24 1.32
C ILE A 165 14.84 -25.67 1.92
N LEU A 166 15.73 -26.54 2.37
CA LEU A 166 16.97 -26.17 3.07
C LEU A 166 16.70 -25.27 4.28
N GLY A 167 15.66 -25.57 5.05
CA GLY A 167 15.24 -24.86 6.26
C GLY A 167 14.50 -23.54 6.00
N ALA A 168 14.27 -23.16 4.73
CA ALA A 168 13.57 -21.92 4.40
C ALA A 168 12.13 -22.21 3.93
N THR A 169 11.15 -21.64 4.65
CA THR A 169 9.72 -21.72 4.28
C THR A 169 9.44 -21.06 2.93
N LYS A 170 8.57 -21.68 2.13
CA LYS A 170 8.17 -21.20 0.79
C LYS A 170 6.66 -21.02 0.71
N GLY A 171 6.17 -19.78 0.61
CA GLY A 171 4.72 -19.50 0.66
C GLY A 171 3.94 -19.64 -0.66
N LYS A 172 4.60 -19.46 -1.81
CA LYS A 172 4.00 -19.66 -3.14
C LYS A 172 4.55 -20.94 -3.74
N ASN A 173 3.89 -22.05 -3.43
CA ASN A 173 4.35 -23.39 -3.81
C ASN A 173 3.20 -24.28 -4.33
N THR A 174 3.56 -25.29 -5.10
CA THR A 174 2.74 -26.49 -5.28
C THR A 174 3.61 -27.68 -4.90
N VAL A 175 3.16 -28.46 -3.93
CA VAL A 175 3.81 -29.68 -3.47
C VAL A 175 2.91 -30.87 -3.73
N TRP A 176 3.48 -31.98 -4.16
CA TRP A 176 2.77 -33.25 -4.29
C TRP A 176 3.65 -34.39 -3.82
N ARG A 177 3.11 -35.61 -3.78
CA ARG A 177 3.82 -36.77 -3.23
C ARG A 177 4.22 -37.70 -4.35
N ALA A 178 5.49 -38.10 -4.33
CA ALA A 178 6.03 -39.22 -5.08
C ALA A 178 6.45 -40.31 -4.10
N TYR A 179 6.38 -41.56 -4.55
CA TYR A 179 6.73 -42.70 -3.72
C TYR A 179 7.42 -43.76 -4.57
N ASN A 180 8.40 -44.45 -4.00
CA ASN A 180 9.00 -45.63 -4.57
C ASN A 180 8.89 -46.76 -3.55
N THR A 181 8.45 -47.93 -3.98
CA THR A 181 8.60 -49.15 -3.19
C THR A 181 9.80 -49.95 -3.66
N GLN A 182 10.36 -50.77 -2.78
CA GLN A 182 11.40 -51.74 -3.13
C GLN A 182 10.97 -52.71 -4.26
N TRP A 183 9.67 -52.93 -4.41
CA TRP A 183 9.08 -53.89 -5.35
C TRP A 183 8.81 -53.31 -6.74
N TRP A 184 8.89 -51.99 -6.90
CA TRP A 184 8.69 -51.35 -8.20
C TRP A 184 9.98 -51.38 -9.03
N ASP A 185 9.82 -51.72 -10.30
CA ASP A 185 10.91 -51.66 -11.27
C ASP A 185 11.16 -50.22 -11.74
N GLU A 186 12.08 -50.06 -12.69
CA GLU A 186 12.44 -48.76 -13.26
C GLU A 186 11.37 -48.12 -14.13
N ASN A 187 10.45 -48.92 -14.65
CA ASN A 187 9.44 -48.50 -15.62
C ASN A 187 8.04 -48.44 -15.01
N ASP A 188 7.88 -48.69 -13.71
CA ASP A 188 6.58 -48.63 -13.04
C ASP A 188 5.99 -47.21 -13.14
N SER A 189 4.84 -47.12 -13.82
CA SER A 189 4.05 -45.91 -14.00
C SER A 189 3.74 -45.16 -12.70
N LYS A 190 3.80 -45.81 -11.54
CA LYS A 190 3.54 -45.19 -10.22
C LYS A 190 4.70 -44.37 -9.69
N ARG A 191 5.90 -44.51 -10.25
CA ARG A 191 7.10 -43.71 -9.89
C ARG A 191 7.10 -42.32 -10.50
N TYR A 192 6.24 -42.13 -11.49
CA TYR A 192 5.94 -40.88 -12.13
C TYR A 192 4.79 -40.21 -11.41
N THR A 193 4.93 -38.94 -11.05
CA THR A 193 3.85 -38.09 -10.54
C THR A 193 3.89 -36.75 -11.24
N PHE A 194 2.78 -36.04 -11.32
CA PHE A 194 2.73 -34.77 -12.04
C PHE A 194 1.63 -33.84 -11.56
N VAL A 195 1.82 -32.58 -11.92
CA VAL A 195 0.81 -31.52 -11.90
C VAL A 195 0.72 -30.88 -13.28
N GLN A 196 -0.50 -30.54 -13.72
CA GLN A 196 -0.73 -29.96 -15.05
C GLN A 196 -1.63 -28.73 -14.99
N TYR A 197 -1.32 -27.72 -15.80
CA TYR A 197 -2.06 -26.46 -15.90
C TYR A 197 -2.47 -26.16 -17.34
N LYS A 198 -3.60 -25.49 -17.52
CA LYS A 198 -3.98 -24.88 -18.80
C LYS A 198 -3.37 -23.49 -18.90
N LEU A 199 -2.64 -23.25 -19.99
CA LEU A 199 -2.04 -21.98 -20.35
C LEU A 199 -2.86 -21.20 -21.39
N ASN A 200 -3.67 -21.90 -22.20
CA ASN A 200 -4.55 -21.34 -23.24
C ASN A 200 -3.84 -20.42 -24.27
N GLY A 201 -2.52 -20.53 -24.43
CA GLY A 201 -1.74 -19.64 -25.31
C GLY A 201 -1.59 -18.20 -24.81
N ASP A 202 -1.99 -17.89 -23.58
CA ASP A 202 -2.09 -16.51 -23.06
C ASP A 202 -0.75 -15.94 -22.56
N TYR A 203 0.29 -16.77 -22.48
CA TYR A 203 1.55 -16.46 -21.81
C TYR A 203 2.74 -16.59 -22.76
N LYS A 204 3.83 -15.90 -22.43
CA LYS A 204 5.08 -15.90 -23.20
C LYS A 204 6.26 -16.48 -22.44
N LYS A 205 6.27 -16.35 -21.12
CA LYS A 205 7.38 -16.81 -20.29
C LYS A 205 6.90 -17.44 -18.99
N LEU A 206 7.61 -18.49 -18.55
CA LEU A 206 7.46 -19.13 -17.27
C LEU A 206 8.79 -19.07 -16.53
N ASN A 207 8.79 -18.51 -15.32
CA ASN A 207 9.90 -18.66 -14.37
C ASN A 207 9.41 -19.50 -13.20
N LEU A 208 10.22 -20.44 -12.72
CA LEU A 208 9.89 -21.24 -11.55
C LEU A 208 11.15 -21.77 -10.87
N THR A 209 10.97 -22.31 -9.67
CA THR A 209 12.04 -22.98 -8.94
C THR A 209 11.58 -24.39 -8.57
N LEU A 210 12.39 -25.40 -8.89
CA LEU A 210 12.13 -26.80 -8.59
C LEU A 210 12.94 -27.25 -7.38
N GLY A 211 12.31 -28.00 -6.49
CA GLY A 211 12.92 -28.46 -5.25
C GLY A 211 12.35 -29.79 -4.77
N LEU A 212 12.98 -30.31 -3.71
CA LEU A 212 12.39 -31.31 -2.84
C LEU A 212 12.15 -30.64 -1.49
N ASP A 213 10.98 -30.87 -0.93
CA ASP A 213 10.67 -30.45 0.44
C ASP A 213 11.57 -31.18 1.45
N ASP A 214 11.88 -30.52 2.57
CA ASP A 214 12.73 -31.08 3.63
C ASP A 214 12.10 -32.32 4.30
N ASP A 215 10.78 -32.51 4.19
CA ASP A 215 10.05 -33.72 4.63
C ASP A 215 10.24 -34.92 3.69
N THR A 216 10.93 -34.75 2.54
CA THR A 216 11.36 -35.88 1.70
C THR A 216 12.24 -36.84 2.50
N ASP A 217 12.15 -38.14 2.30
CA ASP A 217 12.99 -39.10 3.03
C ASP A 217 14.49 -38.95 2.74
N VAL A 218 15.32 -39.40 3.68
CA VAL A 218 16.78 -39.41 3.51
C VAL A 218 17.17 -40.29 2.32
N GLY A 219 17.98 -39.75 1.42
CA GLY A 219 18.34 -40.41 0.15
C GLY A 219 17.34 -40.14 -0.97
N GLY A 220 16.24 -39.44 -0.71
CA GLY A 220 15.26 -39.11 -1.72
C GLY A 220 15.88 -38.33 -2.88
N SER A 221 15.65 -38.82 -4.09
CA SER A 221 16.12 -38.20 -5.31
C SER A 221 15.20 -38.55 -6.47
N GLY A 222 15.28 -37.76 -7.53
CA GLY A 222 14.47 -38.00 -8.72
C GLY A 222 14.84 -37.03 -9.84
N VAL A 223 13.98 -37.00 -10.85
CA VAL A 223 14.15 -36.17 -12.04
C VAL A 223 12.87 -35.40 -12.30
N PHE A 224 12.99 -34.08 -12.33
CA PHE A 224 11.93 -33.22 -12.85
C PHE A 224 11.98 -33.18 -14.37
N LYS A 225 10.80 -33.25 -15.00
CA LYS A 225 10.63 -33.00 -16.43
C LYS A 225 9.50 -32.00 -16.64
N ILE A 226 9.70 -31.02 -17.50
CA ILE A 226 8.67 -30.04 -17.85
C ILE A 226 8.29 -30.23 -19.31
N TYR A 227 6.98 -30.30 -19.57
CA TYR A 227 6.42 -30.42 -20.90
C TYR A 227 5.50 -29.26 -21.21
N LEU A 228 5.56 -28.78 -22.46
CA LEU A 228 4.62 -27.84 -23.04
C LEU A 228 3.94 -28.55 -24.20
N ASP A 229 2.61 -28.61 -24.20
CA ASP A 229 1.82 -29.30 -25.23
C ASP A 229 2.28 -30.74 -25.54
N GLY A 230 2.77 -31.43 -24.49
CA GLY A 230 3.27 -32.80 -24.56
C GLY A 230 4.73 -32.94 -25.02
N GLU A 231 5.38 -31.86 -25.45
CA GLU A 231 6.80 -31.85 -25.80
C GLU A 231 7.67 -31.55 -24.57
N LYS A 232 8.71 -32.36 -24.33
CA LYS A 232 9.64 -32.14 -23.21
C LYS A 232 10.55 -30.94 -23.49
N ARG A 233 10.50 -29.94 -22.61
CA ARG A 233 11.26 -28.68 -22.73
C ARG A 233 12.40 -28.56 -21.72
N TYR A 234 12.30 -29.28 -20.61
CA TYR A 234 13.30 -29.27 -19.55
C TYR A 234 13.37 -30.61 -18.85
N GLU A 235 14.57 -30.98 -18.40
CA GLU A 235 14.82 -32.14 -17.56
C GLU A 235 15.97 -31.83 -16.60
N SER A 236 15.82 -32.14 -15.32
CA SER A 236 16.90 -32.01 -14.35
C SER A 236 16.76 -33.01 -13.21
N PRO A 237 17.84 -33.70 -12.83
CA PRO A 237 17.86 -34.44 -11.57
C PRO A 237 17.87 -33.49 -10.38
N ILE A 238 17.45 -34.00 -9.23
CA ILE A 238 17.56 -33.35 -7.92
C ILE A 238 17.62 -34.40 -6.80
N ALA A 239 18.38 -34.12 -5.75
CA ALA A 239 18.41 -34.92 -4.53
C ALA A 239 18.05 -34.10 -3.29
N LYS A 240 17.61 -34.77 -2.23
CA LYS A 240 17.32 -34.13 -0.93
C LYS A 240 18.58 -33.40 -0.44
N GLY A 241 18.41 -32.17 0.04
CA GLY A 241 19.52 -31.33 0.52
C GLY A 241 20.28 -30.62 -0.59
N GLU A 242 19.91 -30.80 -1.86
CA GLU A 242 20.48 -30.04 -2.95
C GLU A 242 19.85 -28.64 -3.06
N LYS A 243 20.61 -27.68 -3.61
CA LYS A 243 20.07 -26.36 -3.93
C LYS A 243 18.93 -26.47 -4.96
N PRO A 244 17.82 -25.74 -4.75
CA PRO A 244 16.73 -25.68 -5.72
C PRO A 244 17.19 -25.21 -7.10
N LYS A 245 16.50 -25.67 -8.15
CA LYS A 245 16.82 -25.38 -9.55
C LYS A 245 15.91 -24.27 -10.07
N ASN A 246 16.48 -23.11 -10.38
CA ASN A 246 15.75 -22.04 -11.05
C ASN A 246 15.63 -22.36 -12.55
N VAL A 247 14.42 -22.24 -13.09
CA VAL A 247 14.08 -22.55 -14.48
C VAL A 247 13.37 -21.36 -15.11
N SER A 248 13.72 -21.05 -16.35
CA SER A 248 13.10 -20.02 -17.18
C SER A 248 12.82 -20.62 -18.56
N LEU A 249 11.55 -20.68 -18.97
CA LEU A 249 11.11 -21.23 -20.25
C LEU A 249 10.29 -20.20 -21.02
N GLU A 250 10.43 -20.21 -22.34
CA GLU A 250 9.48 -19.56 -23.24
C GLU A 250 8.27 -20.49 -23.41
N VAL A 251 7.06 -19.91 -23.35
CA VAL A 251 5.78 -20.64 -23.40
C VAL A 251 4.79 -20.01 -24.40
N VAL A 252 5.32 -19.29 -25.40
CA VAL A 252 4.52 -18.52 -26.37
C VAL A 252 3.60 -19.44 -27.16
N GLY A 253 2.29 -19.22 -27.05
CA GLY A 253 1.27 -19.98 -27.80
C GLY A 253 0.99 -21.38 -27.28
N GLU A 254 1.64 -21.80 -26.19
CA GLU A 254 1.48 -23.12 -25.58
C GLU A 254 0.16 -23.19 -24.80
N ASN A 255 -0.54 -24.33 -24.90
CA ASN A 255 -1.87 -24.50 -24.32
C ASN A 255 -1.84 -25.18 -22.96
N THR A 256 -0.82 -25.98 -22.68
CA THR A 256 -0.69 -26.82 -21.50
C THR A 256 0.73 -26.82 -20.97
N LEU A 257 0.84 -26.86 -19.64
CA LEU A 257 2.09 -27.04 -18.91
C LEU A 257 1.95 -28.27 -18.03
N LYS A 258 2.84 -29.25 -18.18
CA LYS A 258 2.95 -30.39 -17.27
C LYS A 258 4.31 -30.40 -16.59
N ILE A 259 4.31 -30.52 -15.27
CA ILE A 259 5.52 -30.68 -14.46
C ILE A 259 5.47 -32.08 -13.87
N GLU A 260 6.35 -32.93 -14.36
CA GLU A 260 6.48 -34.32 -13.93
C GLU A 260 7.66 -34.47 -12.97
N PHE A 261 7.53 -35.39 -12.04
CA PHE A 261 8.60 -35.86 -11.19
C PHE A 261 8.68 -37.38 -11.23
N TYR A 262 9.86 -37.89 -11.56
CA TYR A 262 10.18 -39.31 -11.51
C TYR A 262 11.08 -39.57 -10.32
N ILE A 263 10.58 -40.27 -9.30
CA ILE A 263 11.40 -40.66 -8.16
C ILE A 263 12.40 -41.75 -8.58
N ASN A 264 13.64 -41.63 -8.14
CA ASN A 264 14.68 -42.64 -8.40
C ASN A 264 14.42 -43.91 -7.60
N LYS A 265 14.95 -45.04 -8.09
CA LYS A 265 14.76 -46.33 -7.44
C LYS A 265 15.63 -46.34 -6.20
N HIS A 266 15.06 -46.75 -5.08
CA HIS A 266 15.82 -47.04 -3.88
C HIS A 266 15.60 -48.49 -3.43
N TYR A 267 16.59 -49.04 -2.72
CA TYR A 267 16.50 -50.39 -2.16
C TYR A 267 15.48 -50.50 -1.01
N ARG A 268 14.93 -49.37 -0.56
CA ARG A 268 13.92 -49.28 0.49
C ARG A 268 12.81 -48.38 0.01
N ASP A 269 11.64 -48.57 0.60
CA ASP A 269 10.50 -47.70 0.40
C ASP A 269 10.86 -46.26 0.75
N LEU A 270 10.59 -45.33 -0.16
CA LEU A 270 11.01 -43.94 -0.05
C LEU A 270 9.92 -43.00 -0.54
N GLN A 271 9.61 -42.00 0.29
CA GLN A 271 8.73 -40.91 -0.03
C GLN A 271 9.50 -39.65 -0.39
N ALA A 272 9.09 -38.98 -1.48
CA ALA A 272 9.61 -37.68 -1.85
C ALA A 272 8.46 -36.69 -2.06
N PHE A 273 8.73 -35.45 -1.72
CA PHE A 273 7.80 -34.34 -1.87
C PHE A 273 8.37 -33.34 -2.88
N PRO A 274 8.24 -33.63 -4.19
CA PRO A 274 8.56 -32.65 -5.22
C PRO A 274 7.74 -31.38 -5.03
N VAL A 275 8.43 -30.25 -5.19
CA VAL A 275 7.84 -28.95 -5.02
C VAL A 275 8.26 -28.00 -6.13
N VAL A 276 7.29 -27.22 -6.60
CA VAL A 276 7.49 -26.07 -7.47
C VAL A 276 7.24 -24.82 -6.62
N VAL A 277 8.18 -23.88 -6.59
CA VAL A 277 8.05 -22.63 -5.81
C VAL A 277 8.26 -21.41 -6.69
N ASP A 278 7.63 -20.31 -6.30
CA ASP A 278 7.73 -19.00 -6.95
C ASP A 278 7.50 -19.06 -8.47
N ALA A 279 6.63 -19.98 -8.91
CA ALA A 279 6.32 -20.17 -10.32
C ALA A 279 5.42 -19.04 -10.82
N VAL A 280 5.89 -18.28 -11.81
CA VAL A 280 5.23 -17.10 -12.36
C VAL A 280 5.20 -17.18 -13.88
N LEU A 281 4.00 -17.01 -14.44
CA LEU A 281 3.74 -16.87 -15.86
C LEU A 281 3.65 -15.40 -16.25
N TYR A 282 4.22 -15.01 -17.39
CA TYR A 282 4.22 -13.64 -17.90
C TYR A 282 3.54 -13.57 -19.26
N LYS A 283 2.80 -12.49 -19.52
CA LYS A 283 2.21 -12.17 -20.83
C LYS A 283 3.18 -11.44 -21.76
#